data_AF-A0A921AXK9-F1
#
_entry.id   AF-A0A921AXK9-F1
#
_cell.length_a   1.000
_cell.length_b   1.000
_cell.length_c   1.000
_cell.angle_alpha   90.00
_cell.angle_beta   90.00
_cell.angle_gamma   90.00
#
_symmetry.space_group_name_H-M   'P 1'
#
loop_
_entity.id
_entity.type
_entity.pdbx_description
1 polymer ?
#
loop_
_entity_poly.entity_id
_entity_poly.type
_entity_poly.pdbx_seq_one_letter_code
_entity_poly.pdbx_strand_id
1 'polypeptide(L)'
;MATGKNVFVLFSQVSDDILKNSEAEILVKMRRKGALVPLSVVNDVKVEALAGAPAGESMADAAKAAGYVVEPIAAGSELSVVEDLADEAALLAELDKAFALASTKMIIVVVTPTMALFYGLGIERNLVLDKPLPAASIAPTLAWLGDLPLPAQVEAAPAYAVIKGLNFKAKEIAKLKDANDALMLKIERDNRKPWDKHDCA
;
A
#
# COMPACT_ATOMS: atom_id res chain seq x y z
N MET A 1 10.84 -3.64 12.53
CA MET A 1 10.56 -2.34 13.19
C MET A 1 9.09 -2.07 12.91
N ALA A 2 8.16 -2.14 13.86
CA ALA A 2 6.74 -2.21 13.52
C ALA A 2 6.17 -0.86 13.01
N THR A 3 5.96 -0.73 11.70
CA THR A 3 5.33 0.45 11.07
C THR A 3 3.83 0.53 11.33
N GLY A 4 3.21 -0.62 11.66
CA GLY A 4 1.75 -0.76 11.73
C GLY A 4 1.07 -0.59 10.37
N LYS A 5 1.83 -0.64 9.27
CA LYS A 5 1.35 -0.68 7.90
C LYS A 5 1.57 -2.08 7.35
N ASN A 6 0.66 -2.54 6.50
CA ASN A 6 0.79 -3.84 5.84
C ASN A 6 0.85 -3.61 4.35
N VAL A 7 1.93 -4.03 3.72
CA VAL A 7 2.13 -3.95 2.28
C VAL A 7 2.02 -5.34 1.68
N PHE A 8 1.10 -5.53 0.74
CA PHE A 8 0.88 -6.79 0.04
C PHE A 8 1.18 -6.58 -1.44
N VAL A 9 2.09 -7.38 -1.99
CA VAL A 9 2.41 -7.42 -3.41
C VAL A 9 2.04 -8.81 -3.93
N LEU A 10 1.07 -8.87 -4.83
CA LEU A 10 0.56 -10.11 -5.41
C LEU A 10 0.89 -10.13 -6.89
N PHE A 11 1.74 -11.05 -7.32
CA PHE A 11 2.01 -11.29 -8.73
C PHE A 11 1.06 -12.35 -9.26
N SER A 12 0.31 -11.99 -10.29
CA SER A 12 -0.70 -12.83 -10.90
C SER A 12 -0.55 -12.89 -12.41
N GLN A 13 -0.90 -14.04 -12.99
CA GLN A 13 -0.93 -14.28 -14.43
C GLN A 13 -2.34 -14.15 -15.02
N VAL A 14 -3.31 -13.66 -14.22
CA VAL A 14 -4.66 -13.39 -14.72
C VAL A 14 -4.64 -12.39 -15.87
N SER A 15 -5.60 -12.54 -16.79
CA SER A 15 -5.73 -11.63 -17.91
C SER A 15 -6.17 -10.24 -17.47
N ASP A 16 -5.85 -9.24 -18.28
CA ASP A 16 -6.29 -7.86 -18.05
C ASP A 16 -7.81 -7.71 -18.02
N ASP A 17 -8.53 -8.61 -18.69
CA ASP A 17 -9.99 -8.64 -18.70
C ASP A 17 -10.55 -8.98 -17.31
N ILE A 18 -9.92 -9.93 -16.60
CA ILE A 18 -10.31 -10.26 -15.22
C ILE A 18 -10.09 -9.04 -14.31
N LEU A 19 -8.93 -8.38 -14.41
CA LEU A 19 -8.67 -7.18 -13.61
C LEU A 19 -9.66 -6.05 -13.89
N LYS A 20 -10.06 -5.84 -15.16
CA LYS A 20 -10.98 -4.77 -15.59
C LYS A 20 -12.45 -5.07 -15.30
N ASN A 21 -12.87 -6.31 -15.57
CA ASN A 21 -14.28 -6.65 -15.75
C ASN A 21 -14.79 -7.74 -14.81
N SER A 22 -13.95 -8.39 -14.00
CA SER A 22 -14.41 -9.42 -13.06
C SER A 22 -15.52 -8.89 -12.14
N GLU A 23 -16.58 -9.68 -11.96
CA GLU A 23 -17.70 -9.37 -11.08
C GLU A 23 -17.42 -9.71 -9.61
N ALA A 24 -16.27 -10.29 -9.30
CA ALA A 24 -15.87 -10.60 -7.93
C ALA A 24 -15.87 -9.32 -7.08
N GLU A 25 -16.58 -9.35 -5.94
CA GLU A 25 -16.83 -8.17 -5.11
C GLU A 25 -15.54 -7.45 -4.70
N ILE A 26 -14.49 -8.22 -4.39
CA ILE A 26 -13.19 -7.70 -3.98
C ILE A 26 -12.52 -6.93 -5.11
N LEU A 27 -12.51 -7.46 -6.33
CA LEU A 27 -11.92 -6.78 -7.48
C LEU A 27 -12.72 -5.54 -7.86
N VAL A 28 -14.05 -5.60 -7.81
CA VAL A 28 -14.93 -4.42 -7.98
C VAL A 28 -14.61 -3.34 -6.94
N LYS A 29 -14.46 -3.73 -5.67
CA LYS A 29 -14.07 -2.82 -4.57
C LYS A 29 -12.70 -2.20 -4.81
N MET A 30 -11.71 -3.00 -5.21
CA MET A 30 -10.36 -2.51 -5.48
C MET A 30 -10.34 -1.53 -6.66
N ARG A 31 -11.06 -1.80 -7.76
CA ARG A 31 -11.19 -0.86 -8.87
C ARG A 31 -11.84 0.46 -8.46
N ARG A 32 -12.94 0.41 -7.70
CA ARG A 32 -13.68 1.61 -7.28
C ARG A 32 -12.91 2.46 -6.26
N LYS A 33 -12.13 1.83 -5.38
CA LYS A 33 -11.41 2.51 -4.28
C LYS A 33 -9.90 2.58 -4.48
N GLY A 34 -9.43 2.20 -5.64
CA GLY A 34 -8.02 2.15 -5.99
C GLY A 34 -7.76 2.72 -7.38
N ALA A 35 -6.62 2.35 -7.92
CA ALA A 35 -6.13 2.81 -9.21
C ALA A 35 -5.74 1.63 -10.10
N LEU A 36 -6.33 1.57 -11.29
CA LEU A 36 -6.00 0.59 -12.32
C LEU A 36 -5.07 1.23 -13.34
N VAL A 37 -3.94 0.58 -13.62
CA VAL A 37 -2.85 1.19 -14.36
C VAL A 37 -2.24 0.21 -15.36
N PRO A 38 -2.08 0.57 -16.64
CA PRO A 38 -1.24 -0.20 -17.57
C PRO A 38 0.23 -0.09 -17.18
N LEU A 39 0.99 -1.16 -17.35
CA LEU A 39 2.42 -1.21 -17.08
C LEU A 39 3.23 -1.23 -18.38
N SER A 40 4.37 -0.55 -18.36
CA SER A 40 5.46 -0.75 -19.31
C SER A 40 6.56 -1.53 -18.62
N VAL A 41 6.94 -2.65 -19.22
CA VAL A 41 7.94 -3.58 -18.70
C VAL A 41 9.03 -3.71 -19.74
N VAL A 42 10.29 -3.66 -19.32
CA VAL A 42 11.43 -3.81 -20.23
C VAL A 42 12.02 -5.22 -20.13
N ASN A 43 12.16 -5.72 -18.91
CA ASN A 43 12.75 -7.01 -18.58
C ASN A 43 11.70 -7.90 -17.89
N ASP A 44 11.96 -8.29 -16.64
CA ASP A 44 11.06 -9.11 -15.84
C ASP A 44 10.21 -8.22 -14.91
N VAL A 45 8.89 -8.43 -14.93
CA VAL A 45 7.93 -7.63 -14.15
C VAL A 45 8.17 -7.75 -12.67
N LYS A 46 8.49 -8.96 -12.17
CA LYS A 46 8.70 -9.18 -10.74
C LYS A 46 9.96 -8.46 -10.27
N VAL A 47 11.05 -8.61 -11.03
CA VAL A 47 12.32 -7.96 -10.72
C VAL A 47 12.16 -6.45 -10.74
N GLU A 48 11.57 -5.87 -11.80
CA GLU A 48 11.38 -4.43 -11.88
C GLU A 48 10.46 -3.92 -10.77
N ALA A 49 9.31 -4.56 -10.56
CA ALA A 49 8.32 -4.13 -9.57
C ALA A 49 8.84 -4.18 -8.14
N LEU A 50 9.70 -5.13 -7.79
CA LEU A 50 10.26 -5.27 -6.44
C LEU A 50 11.57 -4.51 -6.25
N ALA A 51 12.45 -4.46 -7.25
CA ALA A 51 13.76 -3.81 -7.12
C ALA A 51 13.72 -2.31 -7.45
N GLY A 52 12.70 -1.84 -8.17
CA GLY A 52 12.61 -0.46 -8.66
C GLY A 52 13.69 -0.07 -9.66
N ALA A 53 14.30 -1.07 -10.29
CA ALA A 53 15.42 -1.00 -11.21
C ALA A 53 15.36 -2.21 -12.15
N PRO A 54 16.05 -2.20 -13.31
CA PRO A 54 16.08 -3.35 -14.21
C PRO A 54 16.73 -4.61 -13.59
N ALA A 55 17.58 -4.43 -12.57
CA ALA A 55 18.18 -5.50 -11.77
C ALA A 55 18.61 -4.97 -10.40
N GLY A 56 18.79 -5.86 -9.43
CA GLY A 56 19.34 -5.52 -8.11
C GLY A 56 18.63 -6.21 -6.95
N GLU A 57 18.89 -5.70 -5.74
CA GLU A 57 18.27 -6.15 -4.50
C GLU A 57 16.76 -5.83 -4.50
N SER A 58 15.93 -6.79 -4.11
CA SER A 58 14.49 -6.54 -4.01
C SER A 58 14.16 -5.67 -2.79
N MET A 59 13.06 -4.93 -2.83
CA MET A 59 12.50 -4.25 -1.66
C MET A 59 12.23 -5.23 -0.50
N ALA A 60 11.93 -6.51 -0.82
CA ALA A 60 11.74 -7.55 0.19
C ALA A 60 13.05 -7.90 0.91
N ASP A 61 14.17 -7.97 0.20
CA ASP A 61 15.48 -8.24 0.78
C ASP A 61 15.97 -7.05 1.60
N ALA A 62 15.83 -5.84 1.06
CA ALA A 62 16.14 -4.60 1.79
C ALA A 62 15.31 -4.47 3.08
N ALA A 63 14.02 -4.84 3.03
CA ALA A 63 13.14 -4.87 4.21
C ALA A 63 13.60 -5.90 5.25
N LYS A 64 13.96 -7.12 4.83
CA LYS A 64 14.53 -8.13 5.75
C LYS A 64 15.81 -7.63 6.40
N ALA A 65 16.72 -7.04 5.62
CA ALA A 65 17.98 -6.50 6.12
C ALA A 65 17.78 -5.37 7.15
N ALA A 66 16.73 -4.56 6.99
CA ALA A 66 16.36 -3.52 7.94
C ALA A 66 15.52 -4.02 9.14
N GLY A 67 15.30 -5.34 9.26
CA GLY A 67 14.59 -5.96 10.38
C GLY A 67 13.06 -5.84 10.33
N TYR A 68 12.49 -5.77 9.12
CA TYR A 68 11.04 -5.88 8.91
C TYR A 68 10.62 -7.35 8.80
N VAL A 69 9.39 -7.64 9.20
CA VAL A 69 8.82 -8.98 9.06
C VAL A 69 8.32 -9.16 7.63
N VAL A 70 9.05 -9.96 6.85
CA VAL A 70 8.72 -10.28 5.46
C VAL A 70 8.35 -11.75 5.35
N GLU A 71 7.06 -12.03 5.41
CA GLU A 71 6.48 -13.37 5.37
C GLU A 71 5.32 -13.43 4.36
N PRO A 72 4.90 -14.63 3.92
CA PRO A 72 3.61 -14.79 3.24
C PRO A 72 2.46 -14.18 4.04
N ILE A 73 1.29 -13.96 3.41
CA ILE A 73 0.17 -13.23 4.02
C ILE A 73 -0.23 -13.86 5.36
N ALA A 74 0.22 -13.23 6.44
CA ALA A 74 0.07 -13.70 7.82
C ALA A 74 -0.02 -12.52 8.79
N ALA A 75 -0.59 -12.77 9.96
CA ALA A 75 -0.72 -11.75 11.00
C ALA A 75 0.66 -11.30 11.50
N GLY A 76 0.91 -9.99 11.47
CA GLY A 76 2.19 -9.41 11.89
C GLY A 76 3.21 -9.22 10.76
N SER A 77 2.92 -9.69 9.53
CA SER A 77 3.74 -9.38 8.36
C SER A 77 3.61 -7.89 7.97
N GLU A 78 4.75 -7.23 7.77
CA GLU A 78 4.82 -5.83 7.33
C GLU A 78 4.87 -5.72 5.80
N LEU A 79 5.55 -6.68 5.16
CA LEU A 79 5.60 -6.83 3.72
C LEU A 79 5.37 -8.30 3.34
N SER A 80 4.32 -8.56 2.58
CA SER A 80 4.05 -9.88 2.02
C SER A 80 4.15 -9.84 0.51
N VAL A 81 4.98 -10.72 -0.04
CA VAL A 81 5.09 -10.95 -1.48
C VAL A 81 4.52 -12.33 -1.77
N VAL A 82 3.52 -12.38 -2.65
CA VAL A 82 2.93 -13.62 -3.14
C VAL A 82 3.16 -13.70 -4.63
N GLU A 83 3.65 -14.85 -5.10
CA GLU A 83 4.05 -15.05 -6.47
C GLU A 83 3.21 -16.10 -7.18
N ASP A 84 3.20 -16.03 -8.51
CA ASP A 84 2.71 -17.07 -9.43
C ASP A 84 1.23 -17.47 -9.24
N LEU A 85 0.38 -16.48 -8.98
CA LEU A 85 -1.07 -16.67 -8.91
C LEU A 85 -1.63 -16.89 -10.31
N ALA A 86 -1.83 -18.16 -10.68
CA ALA A 86 -2.13 -18.58 -12.03
C ALA A 86 -3.54 -18.21 -12.52
N ASP A 87 -4.53 -18.23 -11.63
CA ASP A 87 -5.94 -18.02 -11.98
C ASP A 87 -6.65 -17.05 -11.03
N GLU A 88 -7.88 -16.67 -11.41
CA GLU A 88 -8.71 -15.75 -10.64
C GLU A 88 -9.01 -16.31 -9.24
N ALA A 89 -9.22 -17.62 -9.11
CA ALA A 89 -9.50 -18.26 -7.84
C ALA A 89 -8.31 -18.14 -6.85
N ALA A 90 -7.08 -18.39 -7.31
CA ALA A 90 -5.88 -18.22 -6.50
C ALA A 90 -5.68 -16.75 -6.10
N LEU A 91 -5.91 -15.82 -7.02
CA LEU A 91 -5.83 -14.38 -6.72
C LEU A 91 -6.85 -13.98 -5.65
N LEU A 92 -8.11 -14.37 -5.80
CA LEU A 92 -9.17 -14.05 -4.84
C LEU A 92 -8.88 -14.64 -3.46
N ALA A 93 -8.38 -15.88 -3.39
CA ALA A 93 -8.04 -16.53 -2.11
C ALA A 93 -6.95 -15.76 -1.33
N GLU A 94 -5.94 -15.23 -2.01
CA GLU A 94 -4.88 -14.43 -1.37
C GLU A 94 -5.35 -13.01 -1.03
N LEU A 95 -6.21 -12.43 -1.86
CA LEU A 95 -6.85 -11.16 -1.53
C LEU A 95 -7.75 -11.30 -0.30
N ASP A 96 -8.51 -12.39 -0.16
CA ASP A 96 -9.32 -12.67 1.02
C ASP A 96 -8.46 -12.70 2.30
N LYS A 97 -7.30 -13.36 2.25
CA LYS A 97 -6.34 -13.35 3.37
C LYS A 97 -5.84 -11.94 3.67
N ALA A 98 -5.48 -11.16 2.64
CA ALA A 98 -5.01 -9.79 2.83
C ALA A 98 -6.09 -8.89 3.44
N PHE A 99 -7.34 -9.03 3.00
CA PHE A 99 -8.48 -8.27 3.52
C PHE A 99 -8.91 -8.73 4.93
N ALA A 100 -8.74 -10.01 5.27
CA ALA A 100 -9.02 -10.53 6.60
C ALA A 100 -8.09 -9.97 7.68
N LEU A 101 -6.84 -9.63 7.31
CA LEU A 101 -5.90 -8.93 8.19
C LEU A 101 -6.29 -7.46 8.47
N ALA A 102 -7.34 -6.96 7.79
CA ALA A 102 -8.13 -5.77 8.06
C ALA A 102 -7.44 -4.67 8.92
N SER A 103 -6.36 -4.08 8.40
CA SER A 103 -5.78 -2.85 8.97
C SER A 103 -6.22 -1.64 8.14
N THR A 104 -6.48 -0.51 8.81
CA THR A 104 -6.80 0.77 8.11
C THR A 104 -5.61 1.31 7.31
N LYS A 105 -4.43 0.74 7.53
CA LYS A 105 -3.14 1.13 6.94
C LYS A 105 -2.58 0.03 6.03
N MET A 106 -3.46 -0.66 5.31
CA MET A 106 -3.07 -1.66 4.31
C MET A 106 -2.82 -1.02 2.94
N ILE A 107 -1.87 -1.56 2.19
CA ILE A 107 -1.61 -1.26 0.78
C ILE A 107 -1.54 -2.60 0.05
N ILE A 108 -2.37 -2.77 -0.97
CA ILE A 108 -2.36 -3.95 -1.84
C ILE A 108 -2.00 -3.48 -3.24
N VAL A 109 -1.07 -4.19 -3.88
CA VAL A 109 -0.81 -4.07 -5.30
C VAL A 109 -0.90 -5.46 -5.92
N VAL A 110 -1.84 -5.61 -6.84
CA VAL A 110 -1.90 -6.77 -7.73
C VAL A 110 -1.18 -6.40 -9.01
N VAL A 111 -0.18 -7.18 -9.39
CA VAL A 111 0.66 -6.96 -10.56
C VAL A 111 0.45 -8.11 -11.54
N THR A 112 0.06 -7.78 -12.75
CA THR A 112 0.03 -8.69 -13.91
C THR A 112 1.13 -8.29 -14.90
N PRO A 113 1.40 -9.11 -15.93
CA PRO A 113 2.45 -8.79 -16.91
C PRO A 113 2.29 -7.43 -17.60
N THR A 114 1.06 -6.93 -17.71
CA THR A 114 0.72 -5.73 -18.49
C THR A 114 -0.01 -4.67 -17.67
N MET A 115 -0.43 -4.94 -16.44
CA MET A 115 -1.20 -4.01 -15.61
C MET A 115 -0.90 -4.14 -14.12
N ALA A 116 -1.23 -3.10 -13.36
CA ALA A 116 -1.26 -3.12 -11.90
C ALA A 116 -2.56 -2.52 -11.38
N LEU A 117 -3.06 -3.09 -10.28
CA LEU A 117 -4.18 -2.57 -9.52
C LEU A 117 -3.70 -2.22 -8.11
N PHE A 118 -3.65 -0.92 -7.83
CA PHE A 118 -3.27 -0.39 -6.52
C PHE A 118 -4.51 -0.15 -5.67
N TYR A 119 -4.44 -0.48 -4.39
CA TYR A 119 -5.51 -0.28 -3.43
C TYR A 119 -4.97 0.04 -2.05
N GLY A 120 -5.68 0.88 -1.30
CA GLY A 120 -5.43 1.09 0.13
C GLY A 120 -4.88 2.47 0.48
N LEU A 121 -3.99 2.51 1.47
CA LEU A 121 -3.48 3.74 2.06
C LEU A 121 -2.75 4.60 1.02
N GLY A 122 -3.17 5.86 0.90
CA GLY A 122 -2.49 6.85 0.06
C GLY A 122 -2.70 6.71 -1.45
N ILE A 123 -3.48 5.72 -1.89
CA ILE A 123 -3.83 5.52 -3.30
C ILE A 123 -5.04 6.38 -3.68
N GLU A 124 -5.01 6.96 -4.88
CA GLU A 124 -6.17 7.66 -5.47
C GLU A 124 -7.32 6.71 -5.76
N ARG A 125 -8.54 7.23 -5.65
CA ARG A 125 -9.75 6.42 -5.82
C ARG A 125 -10.32 6.58 -7.22
N ASN A 126 -10.80 5.48 -7.78
CA ASN A 126 -11.49 5.45 -9.08
C ASN A 126 -10.63 6.05 -10.19
N LEU A 127 -9.33 5.77 -10.14
CA LEU A 127 -8.37 6.23 -11.11
C LEU A 127 -8.10 5.13 -12.12
N VAL A 128 -8.20 5.46 -13.40
CA VAL A 128 -7.75 4.60 -14.51
C VAL A 128 -6.78 5.43 -15.33
N LEU A 129 -5.54 4.95 -15.47
CA LEU A 129 -4.54 5.63 -16.28
C LEU A 129 -4.58 5.11 -17.72
N ASP A 130 -4.54 6.03 -18.69
CA ASP A 130 -4.41 5.68 -20.10
C ASP A 130 -2.94 5.42 -20.49
N LYS A 131 -2.01 6.12 -19.84
CA LYS A 131 -0.57 6.01 -20.11
C LYS A 131 0.05 4.93 -19.22
N PRO A 132 0.90 4.06 -19.79
CA PRO A 132 1.57 3.03 -19.01
C PRO A 132 2.56 3.65 -18.02
N LEU A 133 2.63 3.06 -16.83
CA LEU A 133 3.68 3.35 -15.85
C LEU A 133 4.79 2.30 -15.93
N PRO A 134 6.06 2.68 -15.74
CA PRO A 134 7.13 1.71 -15.54
C PRO A 134 6.81 0.78 -14.38
N ALA A 135 6.97 -0.54 -14.57
CA ALA A 135 6.84 -1.50 -13.47
C ALA A 135 7.80 -1.17 -12.32
N ALA A 136 9.00 -0.67 -12.66
CA ALA A 136 9.99 -0.16 -11.72
C ALA A 136 9.48 0.95 -10.78
N SER A 137 8.40 1.65 -11.10
CA SER A 137 7.81 2.65 -10.20
C SER A 137 7.05 2.05 -9.00
N ILE A 138 6.79 0.74 -8.98
CA ILE A 138 6.01 0.08 -7.90
C ILE A 138 6.79 0.08 -6.58
N ALA A 139 8.02 -0.44 -6.55
CA ALA A 139 8.87 -0.47 -5.35
C ALA A 139 9.02 0.91 -4.66
N PRO A 140 9.43 2.00 -5.35
CA PRO A 140 9.53 3.31 -4.72
C PRO A 140 8.18 3.87 -4.22
N THR A 141 7.07 3.52 -4.88
CA THR A 141 5.73 3.89 -4.42
C THR A 141 5.38 3.21 -3.11
N LEU A 142 5.63 1.90 -3.03
CA LEU A 142 5.35 1.09 -1.85
C LEU A 142 6.28 1.44 -0.69
N ALA A 143 7.57 1.62 -0.95
CA ALA A 143 8.53 2.09 0.04
C ALA A 143 8.10 3.43 0.64
N TRP A 144 7.70 4.38 -0.20
CA TRP A 144 7.25 5.67 0.28
C TRP A 144 5.96 5.61 1.10
N LEU A 145 4.92 4.92 0.61
CA LEU A 145 3.63 4.86 1.30
C LEU A 145 3.67 3.98 2.56
N GLY A 146 4.32 2.83 2.44
CA GLY A 146 4.44 1.79 3.46
C GLY A 146 5.52 2.03 4.52
N ASP A 147 6.34 3.07 4.38
CA ASP A 147 7.50 3.32 5.23
C ASP A 147 8.50 2.14 5.23
N LEU A 148 8.65 1.48 4.08
CA LEU A 148 9.64 0.40 3.88
C LEU A 148 10.96 0.99 3.38
N PRO A 149 12.10 0.33 3.64
CA PRO A 149 13.38 0.77 3.08
C PRO A 149 13.35 0.69 1.56
N LEU A 150 13.90 1.71 0.92
CA LEU A 150 14.10 1.75 -0.51
C LEU A 150 15.48 1.13 -0.85
N PRO A 151 15.56 0.14 -1.74
CA PRO A 151 16.86 -0.37 -2.22
C PRO A 151 17.71 0.76 -2.82
N ALA A 152 19.02 0.72 -2.60
CA ALA A 152 19.93 1.82 -2.96
C ALA A 152 20.05 2.04 -4.48
N GLN A 153 19.79 1.00 -5.27
CA GLN A 153 19.89 1.01 -6.72
C GLN A 153 18.60 1.44 -7.43
N VAL A 154 17.55 1.84 -6.69
CA VAL A 154 16.30 2.30 -7.30
C VAL A 154 16.56 3.57 -8.12
N GLU A 155 16.29 3.49 -9.42
CA GLU A 155 16.40 4.62 -10.35
C GLU A 155 15.03 5.20 -10.71
N ALA A 156 13.97 4.39 -10.59
CA ALA A 156 12.63 4.79 -10.98
C ALA A 156 12.02 5.78 -9.98
N ALA A 157 11.30 6.77 -10.50
CA ALA A 157 10.48 7.64 -9.68
C ALA A 157 9.25 6.89 -9.14
N PRO A 158 8.74 7.25 -7.94
CA PRO A 158 7.43 6.80 -7.48
C PRO A 158 6.32 7.12 -8.50
N ALA A 159 5.29 6.28 -8.51
CA ALA A 159 4.09 6.43 -9.32
C ALA A 159 3.21 7.58 -8.80
N TYR A 160 3.66 8.83 -8.95
CA TYR A 160 2.95 10.01 -8.42
C TYR A 160 1.52 10.17 -8.93
N ALA A 161 1.24 9.69 -10.14
CA ALA A 161 -0.11 9.70 -10.72
C ALA A 161 -1.11 8.85 -9.91
N VAL A 162 -0.64 7.82 -9.21
CA VAL A 162 -1.45 6.87 -8.45
C VAL A 162 -1.70 7.34 -7.01
N ILE A 163 -0.90 8.28 -6.52
CA ILE A 163 -0.86 8.68 -5.11
C ILE A 163 -1.81 9.86 -4.88
N LYS A 164 -2.43 9.91 -3.69
CA LYS A 164 -3.46 10.89 -3.27
C LYS A 164 -2.95 12.33 -3.04
N GLY A 165 -2.07 12.78 -3.92
CA GLY A 165 -1.32 14.02 -3.88
C GLY A 165 0.04 13.88 -3.21
N LEU A 166 1.00 14.68 -3.68
CA LEU A 166 2.39 14.70 -3.21
C LEU A 166 2.52 15.00 -1.70
N ASN A 167 1.56 15.75 -1.15
CA ASN A 167 1.53 16.14 0.27
C ASN A 167 0.88 15.08 1.18
N PHE A 168 0.75 13.83 0.74
CA PHE A 168 0.10 12.77 1.51
C PHE A 168 0.68 12.62 2.92
N LYS A 169 2.02 12.51 3.04
CA LYS A 169 2.71 12.40 4.34
C LYS A 169 2.47 13.62 5.24
N ALA A 170 2.50 14.83 4.68
CA ALA A 170 2.21 16.04 5.44
C ALA A 170 0.78 16.05 6.01
N LYS A 171 -0.19 15.53 5.25
CA LYS A 171 -1.57 15.34 5.73
C LYS A 171 -1.67 14.28 6.82
N GLU A 172 -0.87 13.21 6.77
CA GLU A 172 -0.80 12.23 7.86
C GLU A 172 -0.25 12.86 9.14
N ILE A 173 0.83 13.66 9.05
CA ILE A 173 1.42 14.37 10.19
C ILE A 173 0.42 15.36 10.79
N ALA A 174 -0.28 16.14 9.98
CA ALA A 174 -1.30 17.08 10.45
C ALA A 174 -2.40 16.36 11.26
N LYS A 175 -2.92 15.23 10.75
CA LYS A 175 -3.92 14.43 11.48
C LYS A 175 -3.40 13.88 12.80
N LEU A 176 -2.15 13.44 12.85
CA LEU A 176 -1.52 12.96 14.09
C LEU A 176 -1.40 14.09 15.11
N LYS A 177 -1.06 15.30 14.67
CA LYS A 177 -1.02 16.49 15.52
C LYS A 177 -2.40 16.82 16.08
N ASP A 178 -3.42 16.89 15.22
CA ASP A 178 -4.80 17.17 15.64
C ASP A 178 -5.32 16.14 16.65
N ALA A 179 -5.02 14.86 16.43
CA ALA A 179 -5.39 13.79 17.36
C ALA A 179 -4.66 13.91 18.71
N ASN A 180 -3.38 14.30 18.71
CA ASN A 180 -2.61 14.51 19.93
C ASN A 180 -3.14 15.72 20.71
N ASP A 181 -3.41 16.84 20.04
CA ASP A 181 -4.00 18.03 20.65
C ASP A 181 -5.36 17.70 21.29
N ALA A 182 -6.19 16.89 20.62
CA ALA A 182 -7.46 16.42 21.17
C ALA A 182 -7.30 15.52 22.40
N LEU A 183 -6.28 14.65 22.42
CA LEU A 183 -5.96 13.80 23.58
C LEU A 183 -5.47 14.63 24.76
N MET A 184 -4.58 15.60 24.52
CA MET A 184 -4.08 16.51 25.55
C MET A 184 -5.21 17.31 26.19
N LEU A 185 -6.12 17.88 25.38
CA LEU A 185 -7.28 18.62 25.88
C LEU A 185 -8.21 17.72 26.72
N LYS A 186 -8.38 16.46 26.32
CA LYS A 186 -9.17 15.49 27.09
C LYS A 186 -8.53 15.18 28.44
N ILE A 187 -7.21 14.96 28.47
CA ILE A 187 -6.46 14.74 29.71
C ILE A 187 -6.58 15.94 30.64
N GLU A 188 -6.42 17.16 30.12
CA GLU A 188 -6.58 18.38 30.89
C GLU A 188 -7.99 18.52 31.47
N ARG A 189 -9.02 18.19 30.70
CA ARG A 189 -10.41 18.21 31.16
C ARG A 189 -10.69 17.15 32.23
N ASP A 190 -10.13 15.96 32.06
CA ASP A 190 -10.33 14.83 32.99
C ASP A 190 -9.53 15.03 34.29
N ASN A 191 -8.43 15.80 34.25
CA ASN A 191 -7.65 16.22 35.42
C ASN A 191 -8.26 17.40 36.19
N ARG A 192 -9.29 18.08 35.67
CA ARG A 192 -10.01 19.13 36.42
C ARG A 192 -10.79 18.50 37.56
N LYS A 193 -10.63 19.06 38.76
CA LYS A 193 -11.31 18.56 39.94
C LYS A 193 -12.81 18.91 39.85
N PRO A 194 -13.71 18.13 40.47
CA PRO A 194 -15.16 18.33 40.34
C PRO A 194 -15.66 19.74 40.66
N TRP A 195 -14.96 20.48 41.52
CA TRP A 195 -15.30 21.85 41.91
C TRP A 195 -14.75 22.93 40.96
N ASP A 196 -13.80 22.62 40.08
CA ASP A 196 -13.32 23.53 39.03
C ASP A 196 -14.35 23.66 37.87
N LYS A 197 -15.46 22.94 37.94
CA LYS A 197 -16.55 22.95 36.94
C LYS A 197 -17.66 23.97 37.27
N HIS A 198 -17.60 24.60 38.45
CA HIS A 198 -18.61 25.53 38.93
C HIS A 198 -17.99 26.89 39.27
N ASP A 199 -17.50 27.61 38.26
CA ASP A 199 -17.49 29.07 38.34
C ASP A 199 -18.83 29.56 37.77
N CYS A 200 -19.85 29.55 38.63
CA CYS A 200 -21.00 30.44 38.48
C CYS A 200 -20.77 31.66 39.38
N ALA A 201 -20.39 32.76 38.77
CA ALA A 201 -20.66 34.13 39.22
C ALA A 201 -21.02 34.97 38.00
#